data_AF-A0A977L6V2-F1
#
_entry.id   AF-A0A977L6V2-F1
#
_cell.length_a   1.000
_cell.length_b   1.000
_cell.length_c   1.000
_cell.angle_alpha   90.00
_cell.angle_beta   90.00
_cell.angle_gamma   90.00
#
_symmetry.space_group_name_H-M   'P 1'
#
loop_
_entity.id
_entity.type
_entity.pdbx_description
1 polymer ?
#
loop_
_entity_poly.entity_id
_entity_poly.type
_entity_poly.pdbx_seq_one_letter_code
_entity_poly.pdbx_strand_id
1 'polypeptide(L)'
;MIQDVDTLVEYLKRRFEVDKIFLVGHSWGARLGLYSVQRHPENYIAYVGVGQELAAYEGELLSYQYTLDKAKEQNNVKAINDLEESGPPQSGGFK
;
A
#
# COMPACT_ATOMS: atom_id res chain seq x y z
N MET A 1 2.37 14.50 -2.45
CA MET A 1 1.66 13.56 -1.55
C MET A 1 2.23 13.56 -0.14
N ILE A 2 3.49 13.16 0.13
CA ILE A 2 4.04 13.24 1.51
C ILE A 2 4.06 14.70 2.02
N GLN A 3 4.52 15.64 1.21
CA GLN A 3 4.50 17.08 1.58
C GLN A 3 3.10 17.62 1.86
N ASP A 4 2.08 17.04 1.22
CA ASP A 4 0.68 17.41 1.46
C ASP A 4 0.20 16.88 2.82
N VAL A 5 0.67 15.68 3.22
CA VAL A 5 0.46 15.16 4.58
C VAL A 5 1.10 16.09 5.61
N ASP A 6 2.35 16.50 5.40
CA ASP A 6 3.05 17.40 6.32
C ASP A 6 2.30 18.74 6.46
N THR A 7 1.83 19.30 5.35
CA THR A 7 1.03 20.54 5.35
C THR A 7 -0.28 20.38 6.13
N LEU A 8 -0.98 19.26 5.93
CA LEU A 8 -2.23 18.98 6.62
C LEU A 8 -2.00 18.75 8.12
N VAL A 9 -0.95 18.04 8.49
CA VAL A 9 -0.56 17.79 9.89
C VAL A 9 -0.32 19.09 10.64
N GLU A 10 0.49 19.99 10.07
CA GLU A 10 0.75 21.30 10.67
C GLU A 10 -0.52 22.16 10.76
N TYR A 11 -1.36 22.13 9.72
CA TYR A 11 -2.65 22.80 9.77
C TYR A 11 -3.54 22.28 10.91
N LEU A 12 -3.66 20.95 11.05
CA LEU A 12 -4.52 20.32 12.06
C LEU A 12 -3.99 20.57 13.47
N LYS A 13 -2.68 20.45 13.69
CA LYS A 13 -2.02 20.78 14.96
C LYS A 13 -2.31 22.22 15.39
N ARG A 14 -2.18 23.18 14.47
CA ARG A 14 -2.51 24.59 14.73
C ARG A 14 -4.00 24.82 14.97
N ARG A 15 -4.87 24.16 14.20
CA ARG A 15 -6.33 24.31 14.30
C ARG A 15 -6.89 23.80 15.63
N PHE A 16 -6.35 22.69 16.13
CA PHE A 16 -6.83 22.02 17.33
C PHE A 16 -5.94 22.25 18.55
N GLU A 17 -4.90 23.08 18.42
CA GLU A 17 -3.97 23.45 19.50
C GLU A 17 -3.33 22.22 20.17
N VAL A 18 -2.88 21.27 19.35
CA VAL A 18 -2.22 20.03 19.80
C VAL A 18 -0.81 19.92 19.23
N ASP A 19 0.12 19.37 20.03
CA ASP A 19 1.52 19.18 19.61
C ASP A 19 1.71 17.98 18.68
N LYS A 20 0.82 16.98 18.77
CA LYS A 20 0.91 15.72 18.03
C LYS A 20 -0.48 15.20 17.66
N ILE A 21 -0.56 14.38 16.61
CA ILE A 21 -1.81 13.76 16.17
C ILE A 21 -1.68 12.24 16.04
N PHE A 22 -2.81 11.53 16.02
CA PHE A 22 -2.86 10.14 15.57
C PHE A 22 -2.92 10.11 14.04
N LEU A 23 -2.13 9.24 13.41
CA LEU A 23 -2.19 9.02 11.97
C LEU A 23 -2.73 7.63 11.66
N VAL A 24 -3.83 7.57 10.91
CA VAL A 24 -4.41 6.31 10.43
C VAL A 24 -4.27 6.28 8.91
N GLY A 25 -3.50 5.33 8.41
CA GLY A 25 -3.31 5.13 6.98
C GLY A 25 -4.00 3.86 6.50
N HIS A 26 -4.81 3.95 5.45
CA HIS A 26 -5.50 2.80 4.86
C HIS A 26 -4.98 2.51 3.44
N SER A 27 -4.75 1.23 3.11
CA SER A 27 -4.29 0.80 1.79
C SER A 27 -3.01 1.54 1.37
N TRP A 28 -2.98 2.15 0.20
CA TRP A 28 -1.85 2.98 -0.25
C TRP A 28 -1.55 4.16 0.69
N GLY A 29 -2.56 4.69 1.37
CA GLY A 29 -2.42 5.71 2.41
C GLY A 29 -1.63 5.21 3.65
N ALA A 30 -1.60 3.91 3.91
CA ALA A 30 -0.75 3.31 4.94
C ALA A 30 0.74 3.47 4.59
N ARG A 31 1.12 3.26 3.31
CA ARG A 31 2.49 3.49 2.84
C ARG A 31 2.89 4.95 2.97
N LEU A 32 2.01 5.88 2.60
CA LEU A 32 2.24 7.31 2.83
C LEU A 32 2.40 7.65 4.31
N GLY A 33 1.52 7.10 5.16
CA GLY A 33 1.56 7.34 6.59
C GLY A 33 2.87 6.87 7.22
N LEU A 34 3.36 5.69 6.80
CA LEU A 34 4.65 5.18 7.25
C LEU A 34 5.80 6.14 6.88
N TYR A 35 5.85 6.64 5.64
CA TYR A 35 6.87 7.61 5.24
C TYR A 35 6.78 8.94 5.99
N SER A 36 5.58 9.43 6.25
CA SER A 36 5.42 10.69 6.99
C SER A 36 5.84 10.52 8.46
N VAL A 37 5.48 9.42 9.11
CA VAL A 37 5.90 9.11 10.49
C VAL A 37 7.41 8.88 10.58
N GLN A 38 8.02 8.25 9.57
CA GLN A 38 9.47 8.10 9.50
C GLN A 38 10.19 9.44 9.40
N ARG A 39 9.62 10.39 8.65
CA ARG A 39 10.24 11.70 8.40
C ARG A 39 10.04 12.68 9.55
N HIS A 40 8.87 12.65 10.19
CA HIS A 40 8.44 13.58 11.24
C HIS A 40 7.85 12.84 12.46
N PRO A 41 8.59 11.92 13.12
CA PRO A 41 8.06 11.16 14.26
C PRO A 41 7.61 12.05 15.43
N GLU A 42 8.17 13.26 15.54
CA GLU A 42 7.79 14.28 16.52
C GLU A 42 6.33 14.73 16.38
N ASN A 43 5.73 14.62 15.20
CA ASN A 43 4.37 15.08 14.91
C ASN A 43 3.28 14.06 15.30
N TYR A 44 3.65 12.83 15.67
CA TYR A 44 2.69 11.74 15.82
C TYR A 44 2.70 11.13 17.22
N ILE A 45 1.51 10.87 17.76
CA ILE A 45 1.32 10.11 19.01
C ILE A 45 1.45 8.62 18.71
N ALA A 46 0.76 8.15 17.68
CA ALA A 46 0.82 6.79 17.18
C ALA A 46 0.41 6.75 15.70
N TYR A 47 0.85 5.68 15.04
CA TYR A 47 0.47 5.35 13.67
C TYR A 47 -0.30 4.03 13.64
N VAL A 48 -1.40 4.00 12.89
CA VAL A 48 -2.20 2.78 12.66
C VAL A 48 -2.30 2.55 11.16
N GLY A 49 -1.67 1.46 10.69
CA GLY A 49 -1.80 0.99 9.32
C GLY A 49 -2.94 0.00 9.18
N VAL A 50 -3.81 0.20 8.18
CA VAL A 50 -4.94 -0.69 7.87
C VAL A 50 -4.82 -1.16 6.42
N GLY A 51 -4.82 -2.48 6.19
CA GLY A 51 -4.59 -3.04 4.86
C GLY A 51 -3.23 -2.60 4.27
N GLN A 52 -2.20 -2.53 5.10
CA GLN A 52 -0.92 -1.95 4.75
C GLN A 52 -0.15 -2.84 3.75
N GLU A 53 0.15 -2.26 2.59
CA GLU A 53 0.91 -2.93 1.54
C GLU A 53 2.43 -2.79 1.80
N LEU A 54 3.04 -3.87 2.30
CA LEU A 54 4.47 -3.89 2.67
C LEU A 54 5.38 -4.42 1.56
N ALA A 55 4.94 -5.46 0.86
CA ALA A 55 5.71 -6.17 -0.17
C ALA A 55 4.83 -6.34 -1.41
N ALA A 56 4.53 -5.21 -2.07
CA ALA A 56 3.60 -5.13 -3.19
C ALA A 56 3.95 -6.11 -4.30
N TYR A 57 5.22 -6.07 -4.72
CA TYR A 57 5.73 -6.89 -5.80
C TYR A 57 5.65 -8.38 -5.48
N GLU A 58 6.16 -8.79 -4.32
CA GLU A 58 6.15 -10.17 -3.88
C GLU A 58 4.71 -10.67 -3.69
N GLY A 59 3.83 -9.83 -3.16
CA GLY A 59 2.41 -10.13 -3.00
C GLY A 59 1.70 -10.35 -4.34
N GLU A 60 1.96 -9.50 -5.33
CA GLU A 60 1.42 -9.67 -6.68
C GLU A 60 1.99 -10.91 -7.37
N LEU A 61 3.30 -11.18 -7.22
CA LEU A 61 3.93 -12.36 -7.82
C LEU A 61 3.34 -13.65 -7.26
N LEU A 62 3.14 -13.73 -5.94
CA LEU A 62 2.48 -14.85 -5.28
C LEU A 62 1.03 -14.99 -5.74
N SER A 63 0.31 -13.87 -5.88
CA SER A 63 -1.08 -13.86 -6.35
C SER A 63 -1.20 -14.35 -7.80
N TYR A 64 -0.29 -13.92 -8.67
CA TYR A 64 -0.19 -14.39 -10.05
C TYR A 64 0.05 -15.90 -10.10
N GLN A 65 1.06 -16.38 -9.38
CA GLN A 65 1.41 -17.81 -9.36
C GLN A 65 0.24 -18.66 -8.85
N TYR A 66 -0.37 -18.26 -7.73
CA TYR A 66 -1.53 -18.95 -7.17
C TYR A 66 -2.69 -19.01 -8.16
N THR A 67 -2.97 -17.91 -8.85
CA THR A 67 -4.07 -17.84 -9.82
C THR A 67 -3.80 -18.73 -11.03
N LEU A 68 -2.56 -18.74 -11.54
CA LEU A 68 -2.15 -19.62 -12.64
C LEU A 68 -2.24 -21.09 -12.25
N ASP A 69 -1.79 -21.45 -11.05
CA ASP A 69 -1.86 -22.83 -10.55
C ASP A 69 -3.32 -23.28 -10.41
N LYS A 70 -4.22 -22.44 -9.89
CA LYS A 70 -5.64 -22.74 -9.81
C LYS A 70 -6.30 -22.87 -11.18
N ALA A 71 -5.93 -22.03 -12.15
CA ALA A 71 -6.41 -22.16 -13.52
C ALA A 71 -5.98 -23.50 -14.16
N LYS A 72 -4.73 -23.92 -13.90
CA LYS A 72 -4.19 -25.22 -14.33
C LYS A 72 -4.92 -26.40 -13.68
N GLU A 73 -5.11 -26.38 -12.36
CA GLU A 73 -5.88 -27.40 -11.64
C GLU A 73 -7.30 -27.58 -12.18
N GLN A 74 -7.94 -26.47 -12.59
CA GLN A 74 -9.31 -26.47 -13.11
C GLN A 74 -9.39 -26.74 -14.62
N ASN A 75 -8.26 -26.94 -15.31
CA ASN A 75 -8.17 -27.03 -16.77
C ASN A 75 -8.86 -25.84 -17.49
N ASN A 76 -8.80 -24.64 -16.90
CA ASN A 76 -9.40 -23.44 -17.48
C ASN A 76 -8.46 -22.84 -18.54
N VAL A 77 -8.51 -23.39 -19.75
CA VAL A 77 -7.62 -23.04 -20.87
C VAL A 77 -7.63 -21.54 -21.18
N LYS A 78 -8.80 -20.89 -21.11
CA LYS A 78 -8.90 -19.45 -21.36
C LYS A 78 -8.09 -18.66 -20.32
N ALA A 79 -8.31 -18.95 -19.04
CA ALA A 79 -7.60 -18.24 -17.96
C ALA A 79 -6.08 -18.50 -17.98
N ILE A 80 -5.65 -19.72 -18.31
CA ILE A 80 -4.23 -20.06 -18.45
C ILE A 80 -3.59 -19.18 -19.54
N ASN A 81 -4.20 -19.13 -20.73
CA ASN A 81 -3.68 -18.34 -21.84
C ASN A 81 -3.65 -16.84 -21.49
N ASP A 82 -4.72 -16.31 -20.91
CA ASP A 82 -4.81 -14.88 -20.52
C ASP A 82 -3.71 -14.52 -19.50
N LEU A 83 -3.42 -15.40 -18.53
CA LEU A 83 -2.38 -15.20 -17.52
C LEU A 83 -0.97 -15.33 -18.11
N GLU A 84 -0.71 -16.35 -18.93
CA GLU A 84 0.60 -16.56 -19.55
C GLU A 84 0.94 -15.44 -20.56
N GLU A 85 -0.06 -14.91 -21.29
CA GLU A 85 0.10 -13.74 -22.16
C GLU A 85 0.41 -12.46 -21.36
N SER A 86 -0.29 -12.25 -20.23
CA SER A 86 -0.02 -11.11 -19.34
C SER A 86 1.36 -11.20 -18.69
N GLY A 87 1.79 -12.42 -18.39
CA GLY A 87 3.03 -12.73 -17.67
C GLY A 87 2.98 -12.32 -16.19
N PRO A 88 4.00 -12.72 -15.41
CA PRO A 88 4.10 -12.31 -14.02
C PRO A 88 4.30 -10.78 -13.91
N PRO A 89 3.93 -10.17 -12.77
CA PRO A 89 4.22 -8.76 -12.52
C PRO A 89 5.72 -8.49 -12.66
N GLN A 90 6.05 -7.35 -13.26
CA GLN A 90 7.44 -6.94 -13.55
C GLN A 90 7.96 -5.91 -12.52
N SER A 91 7.05 -5.22 -11.82
CA SER A 91 7.36 -4.28 -10.75
C SER A 91 6.18 -4.17 -9.79
N GLY A 92 6.42 -3.88 -8.51
CA GLY A 92 5.37 -3.76 -7.47
C GLY A 92 4.58 -2.45 -7.51
N GLY A 93 4.38 -1.90 -8.71
CA GLY A 93 3.56 -0.74 -8.94
C GLY A 93 2.55 -1.11 -10.01
N PHE A 94 1.26 -0.96 -9.69
CA PHE A 94 0.21 -0.87 -10.70
C PHE A 94 0.67 0.16 -11.75
N LYS A 95 0.80 -0.28 -13.01
CA LYS A 95 1.20 0.58 -14.14
C LYS A 95 0.36 1.84 -14.24
#